data_AF-A0A7S0TPN1-F1
#
_entry.id   AF-A0A7S0TPN1-F1
#
_cell.length_a   1.000
_cell.length_b   1.000
_cell.length_c   1.000
_cell.angle_alpha   90.00
_cell.angle_beta   90.00
_cell.angle_gamma   90.00
#
_symmetry.space_group_name_H-M   'P 1'
#
loop_
_entity.id
_entity.type
_entity.pdbx_description
1 polymer ?
#
loop_
_entity_poly.entity_id
_entity_poly.type
_entity_poly.pdbx_seq_one_letter_code
_entity_poly.pdbx_strand_id
1 'polypeptide(L)'
;STGGLVAVALLLGKTLDEVQAAYLAMSDAVFRKGWFSAAQQLTYTGAKYDARVLEELLRDEYGDPNLLDTPPSPRTFVVSTLSSIVPCQPFLWRNYAHPLSSPSRYRGTCDAPTVTALRATSAAPSYFDEVSFGG
;
A
#
# COMPACT_ATOMS: atom_id res chain seq x y z
N SER A 1 -1.51 -4.74 -3.33
CA SER A 1 -1.09 -6.13 -3.45
C SER A 1 0.41 -6.09 -3.65
N THR A 2 1.08 -7.23 -3.70
CA THR A 2 2.54 -7.34 -3.81
C THR A 2 3.11 -6.58 -5.01
N GLY A 3 2.39 -6.54 -6.14
CA GLY A 3 2.78 -5.74 -7.31
C GLY A 3 2.87 -4.23 -7.04
N GLY A 4 2.08 -3.69 -6.10
CA GLY A 4 2.18 -2.29 -5.68
C GLY A 4 3.46 -2.00 -4.90
N LEU A 5 3.86 -2.94 -4.03
CA LEU A 5 5.14 -2.86 -3.31
C LEU A 5 6.32 -2.84 -4.30
N VAL A 6 6.30 -3.76 -5.27
CA VAL A 6 7.33 -3.85 -6.33
C VAL A 6 7.39 -2.58 -7.18
N ALA A 7 6.24 -2.08 -7.64
CA ALA A 7 6.18 -0.88 -8.48
C ALA A 7 6.72 0.37 -7.77
N VAL A 8 6.37 0.56 -6.50
CA VAL A 8 6.86 1.69 -5.70
C VAL A 8 8.34 1.52 -5.36
N ALA A 9 8.80 0.31 -5.07
CA ALA A 9 10.21 0.04 -4.82
C ALA A 9 11.09 0.45 -6.02
N LEU A 10 10.68 0.06 -7.22
CA LEU A 10 11.36 0.44 -8.47
C LEU A 10 11.28 1.95 -8.72
N LEU A 11 10.12 2.56 -8.45
CA LEU A 11 9.95 4.02 -8.55
C LEU A 11 10.93 4.78 -7.65
N LEU A 12 11.19 4.26 -6.44
CA LEU A 12 12.12 4.83 -5.48
C LEU A 12 13.59 4.52 -5.78
N GLY A 13 13.88 3.91 -6.93
CA GLY A 13 15.23 3.68 -7.42
C GLY A 13 15.88 2.38 -6.95
N LYS A 14 15.12 1.46 -6.33
CA LYS A 14 15.65 0.14 -5.97
C LYS A 14 15.89 -0.72 -7.21
N THR A 15 16.95 -1.51 -7.15
CA THR A 15 17.26 -2.58 -8.09
C THR A 15 16.33 -3.78 -7.91
N LEU A 16 16.19 -4.62 -8.92
CA LEU A 16 15.35 -5.84 -8.82
C LEU A 16 15.80 -6.78 -7.68
N ASP A 17 17.11 -6.87 -7.45
CA ASP A 17 17.68 -7.68 -6.37
C ASP A 17 17.28 -7.13 -5.00
N GLU A 18 17.33 -5.81 -4.81
CA GLU A 18 16.86 -5.15 -3.59
C GLU A 18 15.34 -5.33 -3.40
N VAL A 19 14.55 -5.22 -4.47
CA VAL A 19 13.10 -5.46 -4.41
C VAL A 19 12.81 -6.91 -3.99
N GLN A 20 13.53 -7.88 -4.54
CA GLN A 20 13.37 -9.28 -4.17
C GLN A 20 13.76 -9.53 -2.71
N ALA A 21 14.90 -8.99 -2.26
CA ALA A 21 15.35 -9.11 -0.88
C ALA A 21 14.34 -8.51 0.10
N ALA A 22 13.86 -7.29 -0.18
CA ALA A 22 12.82 -6.60 0.59
C ALA A 22 11.53 -7.42 0.70
N TYR A 23 11.07 -7.97 -0.42
CA TYR A 23 9.87 -8.78 -0.47
C TYR A 23 9.99 -10.05 0.40
N LEU A 24 11.12 -10.74 0.29
CA LEU A 24 11.39 -11.95 1.08
C LEU A 24 11.52 -11.63 2.58
N ALA A 25 12.20 -10.54 2.94
CA ALA A 25 12.32 -10.10 4.33
C ALA A 25 10.95 -9.74 4.94
N MET A 26 10.11 -9.02 4.18
CA MET A 26 8.75 -8.68 4.60
C MET A 26 7.86 -9.91 4.72
N SER A 27 7.96 -10.84 3.77
CA SER A 27 7.29 -12.15 3.84
C SER A 27 7.69 -12.87 5.13
N ASP A 28 8.98 -13.02 5.41
CA ASP A 28 9.45 -13.67 6.64
C ASP A 28 8.95 -12.95 7.90
N ALA A 29 9.00 -11.62 7.94
CA ALA A 29 8.53 -10.84 9.08
C ALA A 29 7.02 -11.01 9.32
N VAL A 30 6.21 -10.93 8.26
CA VAL A 30 4.75 -11.05 8.32
C VAL A 30 4.32 -12.48 8.65
N PHE A 31 4.92 -13.50 8.02
CA PHE A 31 4.51 -14.90 8.21
C PHE A 31 5.10 -15.54 9.47
N ARG A 32 6.33 -15.20 9.88
CA ARG A 32 6.99 -15.79 11.06
C ARG A 32 6.53 -15.18 12.38
N LYS A 33 6.28 -13.87 12.44
CA LYS A 33 5.68 -13.22 13.63
C LYS A 33 4.14 -13.32 13.64
N GLY A 34 3.53 -13.50 12.48
CA GLY A 34 2.09 -13.60 12.32
C GLY A 34 1.47 -14.94 12.75
N TRP A 35 2.17 -16.07 12.69
CA TRP A 35 1.57 -17.37 13.06
C TRP A 35 1.18 -17.47 14.55
N PHE A 36 1.98 -16.92 15.47
CA PHE A 36 1.67 -16.99 16.90
C PHE A 36 0.68 -15.91 17.39
N SER A 37 0.50 -14.80 16.65
CA SER A 37 -0.39 -13.69 17.01
C SER A 37 -1.74 -13.71 16.27
N ALA A 38 -1.79 -14.28 15.05
CA ALA A 38 -3.00 -14.34 14.22
C ALA A 38 -4.15 -15.13 14.87
N ALA A 39 -3.85 -16.10 15.72
CA ALA A 39 -4.88 -16.85 16.46
C ALA A 39 -5.58 -16.01 17.54
N GLN A 40 -4.93 -14.96 18.05
CA GLN A 40 -5.43 -14.13 19.15
C GLN A 40 -6.15 -12.85 18.67
N GLN A 41 -5.79 -12.32 17.49
CA GLN A 41 -6.39 -11.10 16.92
C GLN A 41 -7.68 -11.37 16.12
N LEU A 42 -7.77 -12.55 15.49
CA LEU A 42 -8.92 -12.96 14.67
C LEU A 42 -10.22 -13.01 15.47
N THR A 43 -10.15 -13.27 16.78
CA THR A 43 -11.31 -13.35 17.67
C THR A 43 -11.88 -11.98 18.07
N TYR A 44 -11.14 -10.89 17.88
CA TYR A 44 -11.57 -9.54 18.30
C TYR A 44 -11.86 -8.57 17.15
N THR A 45 -11.12 -8.64 16.03
CA THR A 45 -11.21 -7.64 14.93
C THR A 45 -11.59 -8.23 13.57
N GLY A 46 -11.48 -9.56 13.40
CA GLY A 46 -11.67 -10.22 12.11
C GLY A 46 -10.47 -10.13 11.15
N ALA A 47 -9.38 -9.43 11.52
CA ALA A 47 -8.13 -9.38 10.76
C ALA A 47 -7.07 -10.34 11.35
N LYS A 48 -6.25 -10.94 10.47
CA LYS A 48 -5.21 -11.92 10.85
C LYS A 48 -3.88 -11.30 11.29
N TYR A 49 -3.57 -10.06 10.92
CA TYR A 49 -2.26 -9.44 11.19
C TYR A 49 -2.39 -7.98 11.68
N ASP A 50 -1.49 -7.57 12.58
CA ASP A 50 -1.43 -6.19 13.08
C ASP A 50 -1.03 -5.23 11.95
N ALA A 51 -1.96 -4.31 11.63
CA ALA A 51 -1.79 -3.26 10.67
C ALA A 51 -0.50 -2.43 10.88
N ARG A 52 -0.14 -2.17 12.14
CA ARG A 52 0.98 -1.30 12.52
C ARG A 52 2.32 -1.92 12.16
N VAL A 53 2.46 -3.24 12.35
CA VAL A 53 3.70 -3.96 12.01
C VAL A 53 3.99 -3.86 10.51
N LEU A 54 2.98 -4.06 9.67
CA LEU A 54 3.16 -3.89 8.24
C LEU A 54 3.45 -2.42 7.89
N GLU A 55 2.80 -1.45 8.54
CA GLU A 55 3.07 -0.03 8.28
C GLU A 55 4.51 0.39 8.63
N GLU A 56 5.02 -0.07 9.78
CA GLU A 56 6.42 0.12 10.20
C GLU A 56 7.38 -0.51 9.19
N LEU A 57 7.15 -1.77 8.79
CA LEU A 57 7.97 -2.44 7.78
C LEU A 57 7.97 -1.69 6.44
N LEU A 58 6.82 -1.17 6.01
CA LEU A 58 6.72 -0.39 4.78
C LEU A 58 7.47 0.95 4.91
N ARG A 59 7.39 1.60 6.07
CA ARG A 59 8.08 2.87 6.34
C ARG A 59 9.59 2.68 6.39
N ASP A 60 10.06 1.62 7.02
CA ASP A 60 11.48 1.27 7.08
C ASP A 60 12.03 0.92 5.69
N GLU A 61 11.26 0.18 4.89
CA GLU A 61 11.69 -0.28 3.58
C GLU A 61 11.61 0.81 2.51
N TYR A 62 10.55 1.62 2.49
CA TYR A 62 10.25 2.55 1.39
C TYR A 62 10.31 4.03 1.78
N GLY A 63 10.60 4.35 3.04
CA GLY A 63 10.38 5.68 3.58
C GLY A 63 8.89 6.04 3.59
N ASP A 64 8.59 7.34 3.72
CA ASP A 64 7.20 7.82 3.61
C ASP A 64 7.11 9.21 2.95
N PRO A 65 7.71 9.41 1.75
CA PRO A 65 7.49 10.64 1.01
C PRO A 65 6.02 10.75 0.58
N ASN A 66 5.55 11.97 0.34
CA ASN A 66 4.31 12.14 -0.41
C ASN A 66 4.49 11.53 -1.81
N LEU A 67 3.44 10.93 -2.37
CA LEU A 67 3.50 10.35 -3.71
C LEU A 67 3.92 11.38 -4.77
N LEU A 68 3.51 12.64 -4.64
CA LEU A 68 3.95 13.72 -5.54
C LEU A 68 5.43 14.08 -5.42
N ASP A 69 6.06 13.77 -4.27
CA ASP A 69 7.48 14.05 -4.02
C ASP A 69 8.39 12.90 -4.47
N THR A 70 7.81 11.77 -4.91
CA THR A 70 8.57 10.67 -5.51
C THR A 70 9.04 11.04 -6.93
N PRO A 71 10.00 10.30 -7.53
CA PRO A 71 10.47 10.60 -8.87
C PRO A 71 9.32 10.74 -9.89
N PRO A 72 9.30 11.77 -10.75
CA PRO A 72 8.18 12.04 -11.66
C PRO A 72 8.11 11.06 -12.84
N SER A 73 9.12 10.21 -13.00
CA SER A 73 9.20 9.19 -14.05
C SER A 73 9.80 7.89 -13.47
N PRO A 74 9.22 6.72 -13.76
CA PRO A 74 8.00 6.53 -14.54
C PRO A 74 6.76 7.06 -13.81
N ARG A 75 5.70 7.37 -14.56
CA ARG A 75 4.38 7.61 -13.99
C ARG A 75 3.84 6.29 -13.45
N THR A 76 3.68 6.22 -12.15
CA THR A 76 3.35 5.02 -11.40
C THR A 76 2.08 5.25 -10.60
N PHE A 77 1.29 4.20 -10.49
CA PHE A 77 0.12 4.19 -9.63
C PHE A 77 -0.08 2.83 -9.00
N VAL A 78 -0.75 2.81 -7.84
CA VAL A 78 -1.26 1.60 -7.21
C VAL A 78 -2.77 1.72 -7.03
N VAL A 79 -3.43 0.56 -6.96
CA VAL A 79 -4.90 0.48 -6.91
C VAL A 79 -5.33 -0.10 -5.56
N SER A 80 -6.34 0.50 -4.95
CA SER A 80 -7.11 -0.08 -3.85
C SER A 80 -8.60 -0.10 -4.17
N THR A 81 -9.38 -0.77 -3.32
CA THR A 81 -10.84 -0.75 -3.39
C THR A 81 -11.36 0.30 -2.42
N LEU A 82 -12.21 1.21 -2.89
CA LEU A 82 -12.98 2.12 -2.04
C LEU A 82 -14.22 1.37 -1.52
N SER A 83 -14.11 0.76 -0.34
CA SER A 83 -15.17 -0.04 0.29
C SER A 83 -16.25 0.80 0.98
N SER A 84 -16.03 2.11 1.17
CA SER A 84 -16.98 3.03 1.82
C SER A 84 -18.21 3.39 0.95
N ILE A 85 -18.27 2.91 -0.29
CA ILE A 85 -19.39 3.16 -1.22
C ILE A 85 -19.90 1.86 -1.86
N VAL A 86 -21.18 1.85 -2.24
CA VAL A 86 -21.82 0.69 -2.89
C VAL A 86 -22.42 1.11 -4.25
N PRO A 87 -22.07 0.44 -5.36
CA PRO A 87 -21.06 -0.62 -5.47
C PRO A 87 -19.65 -0.08 -5.23
N CYS A 88 -18.77 -0.92 -4.65
CA CYS A 88 -17.37 -0.56 -4.42
C CYS A 88 -16.70 -0.15 -5.74
N GLN A 89 -15.78 0.81 -5.67
CA GLN A 89 -15.07 1.34 -6.85
C GLN A 89 -13.56 1.24 -6.68
N PRO A 90 -12.78 1.17 -7.77
CA PRO A 90 -11.33 1.31 -7.70
C PRO A 90 -10.93 2.73 -7.29
N PHE A 91 -9.87 2.84 -6.51
CA PHE A 91 -9.24 4.09 -6.11
C PHE A 91 -7.76 4.06 -6.49
N LEU A 92 -7.29 5.09 -7.21
CA LEU A 92 -5.93 5.20 -7.69
C LEU A 92 -5.07 6.10 -6.79
N TRP A 93 -3.93 5.58 -6.37
CA TRP A 93 -2.88 6.34 -5.69
C TRP A 93 -1.74 6.55 -6.68
N ARG A 94 -1.38 7.78 -6.99
CA ARG A 94 -0.51 8.10 -8.16
C ARG A 94 0.62 9.04 -7.78
N ASN A 95 1.79 8.89 -8.41
CA ASN A 95 2.87 9.89 -8.31
C ASN A 95 2.75 11.04 -9.33
N TYR A 96 1.57 11.22 -9.94
CA TYR A 96 1.34 12.25 -10.95
C TYR A 96 -0.07 12.82 -10.83
N ALA A 97 -0.19 14.10 -11.15
CA ALA A 97 -1.47 14.80 -11.26
C ALA A 97 -2.01 14.74 -12.69
N HIS A 98 -3.34 14.75 -12.81
CA HIS A 98 -4.00 14.98 -14.10
C HIS A 98 -4.21 16.47 -14.32
N PRO A 99 -4.11 16.96 -15.58
CA PRO A 99 -4.56 18.30 -15.91
C PRO A 99 -6.05 18.47 -15.60
N LEU A 100 -6.45 19.68 -15.18
CA LEU A 100 -7.86 20.01 -14.91
C LEU A 100 -8.77 19.78 -16.12
N SER A 101 -8.23 19.94 -17.33
CA SER A 101 -8.94 19.73 -18.60
C SER A 101 -9.15 18.25 -18.97
N SER A 102 -8.44 17.32 -18.31
CA SER A 102 -8.50 15.89 -18.62
C SER A 102 -8.39 15.05 -17.34
N PRO A 103 -9.43 15.08 -16.49
CA PRO A 103 -9.44 14.34 -15.23
C PRO A 103 -9.37 12.83 -15.47
N SER A 104 -8.92 12.11 -14.45
CA SER A 104 -8.95 10.64 -14.46
C SER A 104 -10.39 10.13 -14.49
N ARG A 105 -10.62 9.05 -15.25
CA ARG A 105 -11.88 8.29 -15.21
C ARG A 105 -12.13 7.69 -13.82
N TYR A 106 -11.07 7.30 -13.13
CA TYR A 106 -11.13 6.67 -11.81
C TYR A 106 -10.84 7.68 -10.71
N ARG A 107 -11.55 7.54 -9.58
CA ARG A 107 -11.27 8.29 -8.36
C ARG A 107 -9.86 7.97 -7.88
N GLY A 108 -9.22 8.93 -7.23
CA GLY A 108 -7.86 8.77 -6.76
C GLY A 108 -7.24 10.05 -6.26
N THR A 109 -6.07 9.91 -5.66
CA THR A 109 -5.24 11.03 -5.20
C THR A 109 -3.81 10.88 -5.70
N CYS A 110 -3.10 11.99 -5.71
CA CYS A 110 -1.64 12.02 -5.76
C CYS A 110 -1.03 12.68 -4.51
N ASP A 111 -1.86 13.35 -3.71
CA ASP A 111 -1.46 13.94 -2.44
C ASP A 111 -1.78 12.94 -1.32
N ALA A 112 -0.83 12.05 -1.04
CA ALA A 112 -0.92 11.08 0.04
C ALA A 112 0.47 10.57 0.40
N PRO A 113 0.71 10.16 1.67
CA PRO A 113 1.92 9.44 2.05
C PRO A 113 2.03 8.12 1.28
N THR A 114 3.24 7.78 0.85
CA THR A 114 3.53 6.56 0.09
C THR A 114 3.16 5.31 0.88
N VAL A 115 3.42 5.30 2.21
CA VAL A 115 3.07 4.16 3.07
C VAL A 115 1.57 3.94 3.10
N THR A 116 0.76 5.00 3.16
CA THR A 116 -0.71 4.89 3.11
C THR A 116 -1.19 4.23 1.82
N ALA A 117 -0.64 4.63 0.67
CA ALA A 117 -0.97 4.02 -0.62
C ALA A 117 -0.57 2.54 -0.69
N LEU A 118 0.63 2.21 -0.18
CA LEU A 118 1.13 0.83 -0.12
C LEU A 118 0.30 -0.07 0.80
N ARG A 119 -0.12 0.46 1.96
CA ARG A 119 -1.06 -0.19 2.87
C ARG A 119 -2.40 -0.41 2.19
N ALA A 120 -2.99 0.62 1.58
CA ALA A 120 -4.30 0.54 0.96
C ALA A 120 -4.34 -0.46 -0.19
N THR A 121 -3.29 -0.55 -1.01
CA THR A 121 -3.24 -1.58 -2.06
C THR A 121 -3.02 -2.96 -1.47
N SER A 122 -2.15 -3.11 -0.45
CA SER A 122 -1.68 -4.41 0.06
C SER A 122 -2.54 -5.02 1.17
N ALA A 123 -3.51 -4.28 1.69
CA ALA A 123 -4.54 -4.79 2.59
C ALA A 123 -5.43 -5.80 1.86
N ALA A 124 -4.98 -7.06 1.81
CA ALA A 124 -5.84 -8.15 1.39
C ALA A 124 -6.99 -8.29 2.40
N PRO A 125 -8.26 -8.29 1.94
CA PRO A 125 -9.40 -8.49 2.82
C PRO A 125 -9.24 -9.78 3.64
N SER A 126 -9.59 -9.76 4.93
CA SER A 126 -9.36 -10.81 5.95
C SER A 126 -7.93 -10.98 6.50
N TYR A 127 -6.94 -10.27 5.94
CA TYR A 127 -5.56 -10.31 6.44
C TYR A 127 -5.16 -9.09 7.27
N PHE A 128 -5.62 -7.90 6.88
CA PHE A 128 -5.31 -6.63 7.54
C PHE A 128 -6.58 -5.79 7.72
N ASP A 129 -6.56 -4.88 8.69
CA ASP A 129 -7.60 -3.87 8.87
C ASP A 129 -7.70 -2.93 7.66
N GLU A 130 -8.90 -2.39 7.43
CA GLU A 130 -9.14 -1.39 6.38
C GLU A 130 -8.35 -0.11 6.61
N VAL A 131 -7.87 0.50 5.52
CA VAL A 131 -7.17 1.79 5.57
C VAL A 131 -8.18 2.91 5.42
N SER A 132 -8.28 3.76 6.44
CA SER A 132 -9.05 5.01 6.38
C SER A 132 -8.16 6.16 5.90
N PHE A 133 -8.63 6.92 4.92
CA PHE A 133 -7.92 8.08 4.38
C PHE A 133 -8.91 9.16 3.96
N GLY A 134 -8.69 10.40 4.39
CA GLY A 134 -9.41 11.56 3.89
C GLY A 134 -10.71 11.97 4.60
N GLY A 135 -11.06 11.35 5.75
CA GLY A 135 -12.21 11.73 6.57
C GLY A 135 -13.56 11.24 6.06
#